data_AF-A0A7C6SQI6-F1
#
_entry.id   AF-A0A7C6SQI6-F1
#
_cell.length_a   1.000
_cell.length_b   1.000
_cell.length_c   1.000
_cell.angle_alpha   90.00
_cell.angle_beta   90.00
_cell.angle_gamma   90.00
#
_symmetry.space_group_name_H-M   'P 1'
#
loop_
_entity.id
_entity.type
_entity.pdbx_description
1 polymer ?
#
loop_
_entity_poly.entity_id
_entity_poly.type
_entity_poly.pdbx_seq_one_letter_code
_entity_poly.pdbx_strand_id
1 'polypeptide(L)'
;MSTSRQRNPDKTQHHIHLTPGQVGRYVLIPGAPERVEVIAKYLDTPVPMAYHREYKSINGTIDGQTVTVISSGIGGPSTAIALEELAFCGADTFIRVGTCGGMQPNVNKGDIIIATAAIRAEGTSREYMPLDFPAVANFDVTC
;
A
#
# COMPACT_ATOMS: atom_id res chain seq x y z
N MET A 1 -15.88 -28.15 22.15
CA MET A 1 -16.26 -27.82 20.77
C MET A 1 -15.01 -27.34 20.05
N SER A 2 -14.36 -28.23 19.31
CA SER A 2 -13.14 -27.94 18.55
C SER A 2 -13.52 -27.20 17.28
N THR A 3 -13.30 -25.88 17.23
CA THR A 3 -13.43 -25.12 15.99
C THR A 3 -12.27 -25.51 15.06
N SER A 4 -12.56 -26.37 14.10
CA SER A 4 -11.68 -26.61 12.96
C SER A 4 -11.46 -25.27 12.26
N ARG A 5 -10.29 -24.67 12.45
CA ARG A 5 -9.81 -23.58 11.58
C ARG A 5 -9.90 -24.11 10.15
N GLN A 6 -10.86 -23.65 9.36
CA GLN A 6 -10.87 -23.88 7.93
C GLN A 6 -9.53 -23.38 7.38
N ARG A 7 -8.65 -24.31 7.01
CA ARG A 7 -7.40 -23.95 6.34
C ARG A 7 -7.80 -23.34 5.00
N ASN A 8 -7.44 -22.08 4.81
CA ASN A 8 -7.53 -21.43 3.51
C ASN A 8 -6.51 -22.11 2.57
N PRO A 9 -6.96 -22.93 1.60
CA PRO A 9 -6.06 -23.78 0.81
C PRO A 9 -5.16 -22.95 -0.11
N ASP A 10 -5.66 -21.79 -0.58
CA ASP A 10 -4.98 -20.95 -1.56
C ASP A 10 -4.22 -19.78 -0.92
N LYS A 11 -4.23 -19.71 0.42
CA LYS A 11 -3.63 -18.63 1.23
C LYS A 11 -4.12 -17.23 0.84
N THR A 12 -5.37 -17.12 0.38
CA THR A 12 -6.00 -15.82 0.07
C THR A 12 -6.02 -14.93 1.30
N GLN A 13 -5.51 -13.72 1.15
CA GLN A 13 -5.49 -12.74 2.21
C GLN A 13 -6.90 -12.19 2.46
N HIS A 14 -7.25 -11.98 3.74
CA HIS A 14 -8.63 -11.82 4.16
C HIS A 14 -9.23 -10.48 3.71
N HIS A 15 -8.44 -9.41 3.67
CA HIS A 15 -8.94 -8.08 3.37
C HIS A 15 -8.71 -7.73 1.91
N ILE A 16 -7.51 -7.98 1.37
CA ILE A 16 -7.16 -7.61 0.00
C ILE A 16 -7.65 -8.62 -1.05
N HIS A 17 -8.04 -9.83 -0.64
CA HIS A 17 -8.50 -10.91 -1.54
C HIS A 17 -7.50 -11.29 -2.63
N LEU A 18 -6.20 -11.24 -2.31
CA LEU A 18 -5.10 -11.68 -3.18
C LEU A 18 -4.39 -12.88 -2.58
N THR A 19 -3.74 -13.69 -3.42
CA THR A 19 -2.91 -14.83 -3.02
C THR A 19 -1.43 -14.59 -3.32
N PRO A 20 -0.51 -15.30 -2.65
CA PRO A 20 0.90 -15.31 -3.05
C PRO A 20 1.05 -15.66 -4.54
N GLY A 21 1.90 -14.92 -5.25
CA GLY A 21 2.07 -15.05 -6.71
C GLY A 21 1.15 -14.16 -7.55
N GLN A 22 0.10 -13.57 -6.96
CA GLN A 22 -0.70 -12.53 -7.63
C GLN A 22 -0.15 -11.12 -7.42
N VAL A 23 0.73 -10.91 -6.45
CA VAL A 23 1.25 -9.58 -6.09
C VAL A 23 2.67 -9.42 -6.65
N GLY A 24 2.93 -8.29 -7.32
CA GLY A 24 4.27 -7.91 -7.77
C GLY A 24 5.16 -7.52 -6.59
N ARG A 25 6.49 -7.55 -6.79
CA ARG A 25 7.44 -7.12 -5.74
C ARG A 25 7.27 -5.64 -5.37
N TYR A 26 6.93 -4.82 -6.36
CA TYR A 26 6.73 -3.38 -6.24
C TYR A 26 5.25 -3.04 -6.17
N VAL A 27 4.86 -2.25 -5.16
CA VAL A 27 3.46 -1.89 -4.92
C VAL A 27 3.27 -0.38 -4.77
N LEU A 28 2.35 0.18 -5.56
CA LEU A 28 1.88 1.55 -5.43
C LEU A 28 0.59 1.58 -4.59
N ILE A 29 0.57 2.37 -3.53
CA ILE A 29 -0.53 2.38 -2.55
C ILE A 29 -1.20 3.75 -2.48
N PRO A 30 -2.20 4.04 -3.35
CA PRO A 30 -3.09 5.17 -3.14
C PRO A 30 -4.00 4.97 -1.92
N GLY A 31 -4.55 6.06 -1.37
CA GLY A 31 -5.61 5.95 -0.36
C GLY A 31 -6.97 5.59 -0.96
N ALA A 32 -7.42 6.37 -1.94
CA ALA A 32 -8.75 6.24 -2.54
C ALA A 32 -8.80 5.15 -3.64
N PRO A 33 -9.82 4.27 -3.66
CA PRO A 33 -9.98 3.25 -4.71
C PRO A 33 -10.04 3.82 -6.13
N GLU A 34 -10.60 5.01 -6.32
CA GLU A 34 -10.70 5.67 -7.63
C GLU A 34 -9.32 6.05 -8.19
N ARG A 35 -8.33 6.28 -7.33
CA ARG A 35 -6.97 6.62 -7.75
C ARG A 35 -6.21 5.40 -8.30
N VAL A 36 -6.64 4.18 -7.98
CA VAL A 36 -6.08 2.95 -8.56
C VAL A 36 -6.24 2.95 -10.07
N GLU A 37 -7.41 3.33 -10.57
CA GLU A 37 -7.69 3.43 -12.01
C GLU A 37 -6.91 4.55 -12.69
N VAL A 38 -6.64 5.65 -11.97
CA VAL A 38 -5.84 6.75 -12.52
C VAL A 38 -4.38 6.32 -12.69
N ILE A 39 -3.81 5.65 -11.69
CA ILE A 39 -2.44 5.14 -11.73
C ILE A 39 -2.31 4.00 -12.76
N ALA A 40 -3.31 3.12 -12.86
CA ALA A 40 -3.29 2.00 -13.80
C ALA A 40 -3.14 2.39 -15.27
N LYS A 41 -3.51 3.62 -15.65
CA LYS A 41 -3.30 4.16 -17.01
C LYS A 41 -1.83 4.32 -17.41
N TYR A 42 -0.93 4.28 -16.44
CA TYR A 42 0.52 4.40 -16.63
C TYR A 42 1.22 3.03 -16.64
N LEU A 43 0.47 1.93 -16.54
CA LEU A 43 0.99 0.57 -16.64
C LEU A 43 0.86 0.06 -18.08
N ASP A 44 1.78 -0.78 -18.54
CA ASP A 44 1.75 -1.33 -19.89
C ASP A 44 0.61 -2.35 -20.10
N THR A 45 0.35 -3.18 -19.09
CA THR A 45 -0.60 -4.29 -19.16
C THR A 45 -1.56 -4.32 -17.96
N PRO A 46 -2.43 -3.30 -17.78
CA PRO A 46 -3.31 -3.21 -16.62
C PRO A 46 -4.34 -4.34 -16.62
N VAL A 47 -4.34 -5.16 -15.56
CA VAL A 47 -5.27 -6.26 -15.32
C VAL A 47 -5.96 -6.03 -13.97
N PRO A 48 -7.27 -5.77 -13.94
CA PRO A 48 -8.03 -5.71 -12.70
C PRO A 48 -7.95 -7.02 -11.93
N MET A 49 -7.72 -6.92 -10.63
CA MET A 49 -7.56 -8.07 -9.73
C MET A 49 -8.79 -8.15 -8.81
N ALA A 50 -8.62 -7.88 -7.52
CA ALA A 50 -9.71 -7.90 -6.55
C ALA A 50 -10.19 -6.49 -6.20
N TYR A 51 -11.47 -6.39 -5.84
CA TYR A 51 -12.01 -5.24 -5.13
C TYR A 51 -12.86 -5.72 -3.95
N HIS A 52 -12.33 -5.55 -2.74
CA HIS A 52 -12.99 -5.94 -1.50
C HIS A 52 -12.79 -4.85 -0.44
N ARG A 53 -13.90 -4.39 0.18
CA ARG A 53 -13.93 -3.24 1.09
C ARG A 53 -13.29 -2.00 0.43
N GLU A 54 -12.29 -1.38 1.03
CA GLU A 54 -11.52 -0.27 0.50
C GLU A 54 -10.32 -0.69 -0.38
N TYR A 55 -10.06 -2.00 -0.55
CA TYR A 55 -8.90 -2.53 -1.26
C TYR A 55 -9.27 -2.89 -2.70
N LYS A 56 -9.09 -1.95 -3.61
CA LYS A 56 -9.18 -2.15 -5.06
C LYS A 56 -7.79 -2.35 -5.62
N SER A 57 -7.58 -3.40 -6.40
CA SER A 57 -6.26 -3.76 -6.91
C SER A 57 -6.24 -3.96 -8.43
N ILE A 58 -5.16 -3.50 -9.05
CA ILE A 58 -4.84 -3.68 -10.47
C ILE A 58 -3.37 -4.06 -10.55
N ASN A 59 -3.05 -5.09 -11.33
CA ASN A 59 -1.68 -5.39 -11.72
C ASN A 59 -1.36 -4.77 -13.06
N GLY A 60 -0.08 -4.56 -13.33
CA GLY A 60 0.42 -4.35 -14.68
C GLY A 60 1.93 -4.50 -14.70
N THR A 61 2.54 -3.97 -15.73
CA THR A 61 4.00 -3.97 -15.87
C THR A 61 4.52 -2.56 -16.09
N ILE A 62 5.73 -2.31 -15.59
CA ILE A 62 6.56 -1.15 -15.88
C ILE A 62 7.96 -1.72 -16.15
N ASP A 63 8.55 -1.42 -17.30
CA ASP A 63 9.87 -1.93 -17.71
C ASP A 63 9.99 -3.46 -17.58
N GLY A 64 8.91 -4.17 -17.91
CA GLY A 64 8.80 -5.63 -17.81
C GLY A 64 8.72 -6.19 -16.39
N GLN A 65 8.70 -5.35 -15.35
CA GLN A 65 8.50 -5.76 -13.96
C GLN A 65 7.03 -5.68 -13.57
N THR A 66 6.52 -6.72 -12.91
CA THR A 66 5.15 -6.71 -12.38
C THR A 66 5.03 -5.69 -11.24
N VAL A 67 4.11 -4.74 -11.40
CA VAL A 67 3.75 -3.73 -10.40
C VAL A 67 2.29 -3.92 -10.01
N THR A 68 2.02 -3.93 -8.71
CA THR A 68 0.66 -3.95 -8.17
C THR A 68 0.27 -2.55 -7.72
N VAL A 69 -0.92 -2.08 -8.08
CA VAL A 69 -1.52 -0.85 -7.58
C VAL A 69 -2.72 -1.23 -6.73
N ILE A 70 -2.73 -0.83 -5.46
CA ILE A 70 -3.82 -1.21 -4.53
C ILE A 70 -4.18 -0.07 -3.59
N SER A 71 -5.48 0.23 -3.45
CA SER A 71 -5.92 1.24 -2.48
C SER A 71 -5.88 0.73 -1.05
N SER A 72 -5.62 1.64 -0.10
CA SER A 72 -5.52 1.32 1.34
C SER A 72 -6.62 1.92 2.22
N GLY A 73 -7.51 2.73 1.64
CA GLY A 73 -8.44 3.55 2.41
C GLY A 73 -7.76 4.70 3.16
N ILE A 74 -8.46 5.21 4.17
CA ILE A 74 -8.02 6.34 4.99
C ILE A 74 -7.56 5.82 6.37
N GLY A 75 -6.33 6.18 6.74
CA GLY A 75 -5.79 5.95 8.09
C GLY A 75 -4.71 4.88 8.16
N GLY A 76 -3.94 4.94 9.24
CA GLY A 76 -2.93 3.93 9.59
C GLY A 76 -3.49 2.50 9.69
N PRO A 77 -4.65 2.26 10.34
CA PRO A 77 -5.14 0.90 10.56
C PRO A 77 -5.42 0.12 9.27
N SER A 78 -6.14 0.72 8.33
CA SER A 78 -6.46 0.08 7.05
C SER A 78 -5.21 -0.07 6.16
N THR A 79 -4.30 0.91 6.23
CA THR A 79 -3.02 0.83 5.50
C THR A 79 -2.12 -0.27 6.04
N ALA A 80 -2.07 -0.48 7.36
CA ALA A 80 -1.30 -1.57 7.95
C ALA A 80 -1.84 -2.95 7.54
N ILE A 81 -3.17 -3.12 7.47
CA ILE A 81 -3.78 -4.35 6.95
C ILE A 81 -3.30 -4.65 5.52
N ALA A 82 -3.34 -3.65 4.63
CA ALA A 82 -2.86 -3.84 3.26
C ALA A 82 -1.38 -4.22 3.24
N LEU A 83 -0.52 -3.49 3.97
CA LEU A 83 0.92 -3.74 3.99
C LEU A 83 1.28 -5.15 4.48
N GLU A 84 0.68 -5.60 5.58
CA GLU A 84 0.92 -6.94 6.14
C GLU A 84 0.50 -8.04 5.15
N GLU A 85 -0.69 -7.93 4.56
CA GLU A 85 -1.20 -8.93 3.61
C GLU A 85 -0.42 -8.92 2.29
N LEU A 86 0.01 -7.75 1.80
CA LEU A 86 0.83 -7.64 0.60
C LEU A 86 2.25 -8.19 0.83
N ALA A 87 2.85 -7.90 1.98
CA ALA A 87 4.15 -8.45 2.37
C ALA A 87 4.08 -9.98 2.47
N PHE A 88 2.99 -10.53 3.03
CA PHE A 88 2.75 -11.97 3.04
C PHE A 88 2.65 -12.56 1.61
N CYS A 89 2.07 -11.81 0.67
CA CYS A 89 2.01 -12.21 -0.74
C CYS A 89 3.33 -12.05 -1.52
N GLY A 90 4.39 -11.52 -0.89
CA GLY A 90 5.73 -11.41 -1.46
C GLY A 90 6.12 -10.02 -1.97
N ALA A 91 5.30 -8.98 -1.72
CA ALA A 91 5.73 -7.61 -1.95
C ALA A 91 6.84 -7.21 -0.97
N ASP A 92 7.86 -6.51 -1.46
CA ASP A 92 9.00 -6.06 -0.66
C ASP A 92 9.24 -4.54 -0.74
N THR A 93 8.64 -3.88 -1.74
CA THR A 93 8.86 -2.47 -2.02
C THR A 93 7.53 -1.73 -2.16
N PHE A 94 7.31 -0.72 -1.32
CA PHE A 94 6.03 -0.01 -1.23
C PHE A 94 6.22 1.50 -1.41
N ILE A 95 5.39 2.11 -2.26
CA ILE A 95 5.36 3.57 -2.47
C ILE A 95 3.93 4.06 -2.26
N ARG A 96 3.71 4.89 -1.24
CA ARG A 96 2.40 5.51 -0.97
C ARG A 96 2.18 6.73 -1.85
N VAL A 97 1.08 6.73 -2.61
CA VAL A 97 0.70 7.84 -3.52
C VAL A 97 -0.50 8.61 -2.94
N GLY A 98 -0.19 9.61 -2.13
CA GLY A 98 -1.16 10.36 -1.34
C GLY A 98 -1.45 11.76 -1.85
N THR A 99 -2.26 12.47 -1.06
CA THR A 99 -2.42 13.93 -1.09
C THR A 99 -2.12 14.43 0.31
N CYS A 100 -1.53 15.63 0.43
CA CYS A 100 -1.24 16.24 1.72
C CYS A 100 -1.50 17.75 1.69
N GLY A 101 -1.59 18.36 2.88
CA GLY A 101 -1.58 19.81 3.03
C GLY A 101 -0.15 20.31 3.23
N GLY A 102 0.21 21.39 2.53
CA GLY A 102 1.47 22.09 2.76
C GLY A 102 1.43 22.83 4.11
N MET A 103 2.42 22.55 4.98
CA MET A 103 2.59 23.29 6.24
C MET A 103 3.61 24.42 6.11
N GLN A 104 4.57 24.28 5.20
CA GLN A 104 5.57 25.32 4.94
C GLN A 104 5.00 26.36 3.97
N PRO A 105 5.25 27.67 4.17
CA PRO A 105 4.69 28.72 3.32
C PRO A 105 5.06 28.63 1.84
N ASN A 106 6.15 27.95 1.52
CA ASN A 106 6.64 27.77 0.16
C ASN A 106 6.10 26.49 -0.53
N VAL A 107 5.27 25.69 0.15
CA VAL A 107 4.60 24.52 -0.45
C VAL A 107 3.25 24.93 -1.00
N ASN A 108 3.13 24.91 -2.32
CA ASN A 108 1.96 25.36 -3.06
C ASN A 108 1.07 24.20 -3.50
N LYS A 109 -0.18 24.52 -3.87
CA LYS A 109 -1.07 23.54 -4.49
C LYS A 109 -0.50 23.05 -5.81
N GLY A 110 -0.34 21.74 -5.94
CA GLY A 110 0.20 21.10 -7.14
C GLY A 110 1.66 20.67 -6.99
N ASP A 111 2.35 21.14 -5.94
CA ASP A 111 3.72 20.69 -5.65
C ASP A 111 3.73 19.20 -5.28
N ILE A 112 4.83 18.53 -5.65
CA ILE A 112 5.10 17.15 -5.29
C ILE A 112 6.03 17.14 -4.07
N ILE A 113 5.67 16.33 -3.08
CA ILE A 113 6.46 16.15 -1.87
C ILE A 113 6.88 14.68 -1.76
N ILE A 114 8.18 14.46 -1.59
CA ILE A 114 8.76 13.16 -1.22
C ILE A 114 9.01 13.20 0.29
N ALA A 115 8.29 12.38 1.04
CA ALA A 115 8.43 12.31 2.50
C ALA A 115 9.62 11.42 2.88
N THR A 116 10.65 12.00 3.50
CA THR A 116 11.79 11.26 4.05
C THR A 116 11.53 10.71 5.45
N ALA A 117 10.60 11.32 6.19
CA ALA A 117 10.16 10.89 7.50
C ALA A 117 8.73 11.36 7.80
N ALA A 118 8.11 10.81 8.84
CA ALA A 118 6.78 11.22 9.32
C ALA A 118 6.74 11.40 10.85
N ILE A 119 5.99 12.41 11.30
CA ILE A 119 5.67 12.55 12.73
C ILE A 119 4.66 11.46 13.11
N ARG A 120 5.00 10.63 14.10
CA ARG A 120 4.18 9.52 14.60
C ARG A 120 3.06 9.99 15.54
N ALA A 121 2.25 10.92 15.07
CA ALA A 121 1.08 11.46 15.77
C ALA A 121 -0.20 10.65 15.47
N GLU A 122 -0.08 9.32 15.43
CA GLU A 122 -1.18 8.39 15.17
C GLU A 122 -1.05 7.14 16.05
N GLY A 123 -2.07 6.28 16.04
CA GLY A 123 -2.16 5.13 16.96
C GLY A 123 -1.56 3.83 16.43
N THR A 124 -1.61 3.60 15.11
CA THR A 124 -1.24 2.31 14.51
C THR A 124 0.23 1.99 14.72
N SER A 125 1.15 2.90 14.43
CA SER A 125 2.59 2.62 14.58
C SER A 125 2.99 2.32 16.02
N ARG A 126 2.23 2.80 17.02
CA ARG A 126 2.48 2.53 18.44
C ARG A 126 2.23 1.07 18.81
N GLU A 127 1.33 0.40 18.09
CA GLU A 127 1.08 -1.03 18.23
C GLU A 127 2.22 -1.88 17.64
N TYR A 128 3.05 -1.31 16.76
CA TYR A 128 4.19 -1.99 16.13
C TYR A 128 5.52 -1.73 16.84
N MET A 129 5.78 -0.47 17.19
CA MET A 129 7.08 -0.04 17.71
C MET A 129 6.94 1.01 18.81
N PRO A 130 7.85 1.05 19.81
CA PRO A 130 7.90 2.11 20.82
C PRO A 130 7.96 3.50 20.17
N LEU A 131 7.42 4.53 20.84
CA LEU A 131 7.30 5.88 20.27
C LEU A 131 8.64 6.49 19.83
N ASP A 132 9.73 6.14 20.52
CA ASP A 132 11.08 6.63 20.24
C ASP A 132 11.67 6.10 18.93
N PHE A 133 11.08 5.05 18.35
CA PHE A 133 11.51 4.52 17.06
C PHE A 133 11.11 5.48 15.93
N PRO A 134 12.02 5.93 15.06
CA PRO A 134 11.68 6.92 14.04
C PRO A 134 10.92 6.29 12.86
N ALA A 135 9.89 6.97 12.35
CA ALA A 135 9.24 6.62 11.08
C ALA A 135 9.99 7.30 9.93
N VAL A 136 11.01 6.62 9.40
CA VAL A 136 11.87 7.08 8.31
C VAL A 136 11.67 6.23 7.07
N ALA A 137 11.70 6.86 5.90
CA ALA A 137 11.60 6.17 4.62
C ALA A 137 12.91 5.43 4.30
N ASN A 138 12.82 4.41 3.45
CA ASN A 138 14.00 3.76 2.89
C ASN A 138 14.76 4.75 1.99
N PHE A 139 16.09 4.81 2.14
CA PHE A 139 16.94 5.76 1.41
C PHE A 139 16.97 5.47 -0.10
N ASP A 140 17.11 4.21 -0.50
CA ASP A 140 17.17 3.80 -1.91
C ASP A 140 15.86 4.10 -2.68
N VAL A 141 14.74 4.25 -1.96
CA VAL A 141 13.43 4.61 -2.54
C VAL A 141 13.23 6.13 -2.65
N THR A 142 13.92 6.92 -1.81
CA THR A 142 13.62 8.36 -1.66
C THR A 142 14.74 9.30 -2.11
N CYS A 143 15.89 8.78 -2.53
CA CYS A 143 17.06 9.54 -2.94
C CYS A 143 17.54 9.15 -4.35
#